data_AF-A0A8C2DYM5-F1
#
_entry.id   AF-A0A8C2DYM5-F1
#
_cell.length_a   1.000
_cell.length_b   1.000
_cell.length_c   1.000
_cell.angle_alpha   90.00
_cell.angle_beta   90.00
_cell.angle_gamma   90.00
#
_symmetry.space_group_name_H-M   'P 1'
#
loop_
_entity.id
_entity.type
_entity.pdbx_description
1 polymer ?
#
loop_
_entity_poly.entity_id
_entity_poly.type
_entity_poly.pdbx_seq_one_letter_code
_entity_poly.pdbx_strand_id
1 'polypeptide(L)'
;MGCCFSSDSETSQQNEEVKPLIPDPNLNKIPTNGSDRNADSLPSSRTDEQALLTTILQRTALNIIDVSAVDSQGMEQHEYMDRARQYSTKLEVLSRTLSQKKPVPLPSLSSQPHQVLAADLVSYTDVQQVSKIAAYAYSAISQIKVDAKEELVVQFAIP
;
A
#
# COMPACT_ATOMS: atom_id res chain seq x y z
N MET A 1 -10.64 -4.60 13.03
CA MET A 1 -9.48 -4.99 13.85
C MET A 1 -8.55 -5.80 12.97
N GLY A 2 -7.77 -5.14 12.12
CA GLY A 2 -6.76 -5.80 11.28
C GLY A 2 -5.40 -5.55 11.90
N CYS A 3 -4.80 -6.59 12.47
CA CYS A 3 -3.45 -6.55 13.03
C CYS A 3 -2.44 -6.72 11.89
N CYS A 4 -1.61 -5.71 11.65
CA CYS A 4 -0.42 -5.80 10.80
C CYS A 4 0.76 -6.24 11.67
N PHE A 5 1.47 -7.29 11.24
CA PHE A 5 2.76 -7.65 11.81
C PHE A 5 3.85 -6.77 11.20
N SER A 6 4.46 -5.91 12.02
CA SER A 6 5.76 -5.31 11.75
C SER A 6 6.84 -6.24 12.28
N SER A 7 7.77 -6.64 11.43
CA SER A 7 9.10 -7.09 11.87
C SER A 7 10.09 -6.02 11.45
N ASP A 8 10.53 -5.22 12.43
CA ASP A 8 11.63 -4.28 12.31
C ASP A 8 12.92 -5.03 11.97
N SER A 9 13.60 -4.55 10.93
CA SER A 9 15.06 -4.61 10.87
C SER A 9 15.55 -3.23 10.45
N GLU A 10 16.12 -2.56 11.45
CA GLU A 10 16.78 -1.27 11.38
C GLU A 10 17.91 -1.27 10.33
N THR A 11 17.80 -0.40 9.33
CA THR A 11 18.98 0.19 8.70
C THR A 11 18.66 1.61 8.22
N SER A 12 19.15 2.56 9.01
CA SER A 12 19.66 3.87 8.60
C SER A 12 18.77 4.74 7.72
N GLN A 13 18.09 5.66 8.39
CA GLN A 13 17.45 6.85 7.86
C GLN A 13 18.35 7.59 6.86
N GLN A 14 18.02 7.51 5.57
CA GLN A 14 18.18 8.64 4.65
C GLN A 14 16.78 9.10 4.27
N ASN A 15 16.50 10.33 4.64
CA ASN A 15 15.23 11.02 4.50
C ASN A 15 14.94 11.26 3.00
N GLU A 16 14.32 10.29 2.33
CA GLU A 16 13.95 10.38 0.90
C GLU A 16 12.67 11.20 0.65
N GLU A 17 12.00 11.69 1.70
CA GLU A 17 10.68 12.33 1.59
C GLU A 17 10.70 13.77 1.01
N VAL A 18 11.89 14.35 0.78
CA VAL A 18 12.06 15.70 0.22
C VAL A 18 12.78 15.65 -1.13
N LYS A 19 12.85 14.50 -1.80
CA LYS A 19 13.48 14.42 -3.12
C LYS A 19 12.46 14.85 -4.18
N PRO A 20 12.67 15.99 -4.87
CA PRO A 20 11.75 16.42 -5.93
C PRO A 20 11.71 15.34 -7.01
N LEU A 21 10.49 14.96 -7.44
CA LEU A 21 10.27 13.99 -8.52
C LEU A 21 10.76 14.50 -9.90
N ILE A 22 11.22 15.75 -9.98
CA ILE A 22 11.66 16.41 -11.19
C ILE A 22 13.09 16.92 -10.95
N PRO A 23 14.11 16.39 -11.67
CA PRO A 23 15.44 16.97 -11.67
C PRO A 23 15.41 18.36 -12.32
N ASP A 24 16.04 19.35 -11.69
CA ASP A 24 16.19 20.70 -12.24
C ASP A 24 16.88 20.64 -13.63
N PRO A 25 16.31 21.24 -14.70
CA PRO A 25 16.84 21.14 -16.06
C PRO A 25 18.11 21.98 -16.31
N ASN A 26 18.69 22.60 -15.28
CA ASN A 26 19.74 23.62 -15.42
C ASN A 26 21.10 23.26 -14.78
N LEU A 27 21.37 21.99 -14.46
CA LEU A 27 22.73 21.55 -14.13
C LEU A 27 23.32 20.73 -15.27
N ASN A 28 24.04 21.42 -16.16
CA ASN A 28 25.22 20.99 -16.92
C ASN A 28 25.27 21.64 -18.30
N LYS A 29 25.54 22.95 -18.33
CA LYS A 29 26.14 23.60 -19.50
C LYS A 29 27.63 23.76 -19.25
N ILE A 30 28.42 22.78 -19.67
CA ILE A 30 29.84 22.98 -20.00
C ILE A 30 29.99 22.61 -21.46
N PRO A 31 30.14 23.57 -22.38
CA PRO A 31 30.48 23.27 -23.76
C PRO A 31 32.00 23.18 -23.88
N THR A 32 32.52 21.99 -24.17
CA THR A 32 33.91 21.86 -24.63
C THR A 32 33.90 21.24 -26.02
N ASN A 33 34.14 22.11 -26.98
CA ASN A 33 34.22 21.86 -28.41
C ASN A 33 35.54 21.12 -28.74
N GLY A 34 35.53 20.25 -29.74
CA GLY A 34 36.74 19.92 -30.53
C GLY A 34 37.23 18.48 -30.49
N SER A 35 36.87 17.71 -31.54
CA SER A 35 37.66 16.70 -32.26
C SER A 35 38.55 15.73 -31.46
N ASP A 36 38.24 14.43 -31.50
CA ASP A 36 39.01 13.53 -32.38
C ASP A 36 38.38 12.14 -32.57
N ARG A 37 38.71 11.58 -33.72
CA ARG A 37 38.17 10.39 -34.37
C ARG A 37 38.62 9.10 -33.68
N ASN A 38 37.72 8.10 -33.76
CA ASN A 38 38.00 6.66 -33.78
C ASN A 38 38.95 6.11 -32.70
N ALA A 39 38.37 5.58 -31.62
CA ALA A 39 38.98 4.53 -30.83
C ALA A 39 38.08 3.29 -30.88
N ASP A 40 38.50 2.34 -31.68
CA ASP A 40 38.34 0.88 -31.58
C ASP A 40 37.02 0.30 -31.05
N SER A 41 36.37 -0.42 -31.95
CA SER A 41 35.29 -1.36 -31.73
C SER A 41 35.68 -2.47 -30.74
N LEU A 42 35.26 -2.36 -29.49
CA LEU A 42 35.08 -3.51 -28.59
C LEU A 42 33.60 -3.97 -28.66
N PRO A 43 33.31 -5.20 -29.13
CA PRO A 43 31.94 -5.68 -29.26
C PRO A 43 31.31 -6.18 -27.94
N SER A 44 32.03 -6.12 -26.81
CA SER A 44 31.56 -6.72 -25.55
C SER A 44 30.84 -5.76 -24.60
N SER A 45 31.14 -4.45 -24.61
CA SER A 45 30.52 -3.48 -23.70
C SER A 45 29.16 -2.95 -24.18
N ARG A 46 28.95 -2.92 -25.51
CA ARG A 46 27.70 -2.44 -26.12
C ARG A 46 26.47 -3.25 -25.70
N THR A 47 26.65 -4.54 -25.49
CA THR A 47 25.54 -5.44 -25.11
C THR A 47 25.04 -5.14 -23.70
N ASP A 48 25.92 -4.77 -22.78
CA ASP A 48 25.59 -4.44 -21.40
C ASP A 48 24.90 -3.06 -21.30
N GLU A 49 25.43 -2.06 -22.00
CA GLU A 49 24.79 -0.73 -22.10
C GLU A 49 23.38 -0.82 -22.67
N GLN A 50 23.18 -1.64 -23.72
CA GLN A 50 21.87 -1.85 -24.32
C GLN A 50 20.89 -2.57 -23.37
N ALA A 51 21.36 -3.51 -22.54
CA ALA A 51 20.55 -4.19 -21.52
C ALA A 51 20.14 -3.23 -20.38
N LEU A 52 21.04 -2.35 -19.96
CA LEU A 52 20.77 -1.30 -18.98
C LEU A 52 19.69 -0.33 -19.50
N LEU A 53 19.82 0.15 -20.73
CA LEU A 53 18.82 1.01 -21.37
C LEU A 53 17.46 0.31 -21.50
N THR A 54 17.44 -0.99 -21.81
CA THR A 54 16.20 -1.78 -21.86
C THR A 54 15.54 -1.87 -20.48
N THR A 55 16.33 -2.05 -19.44
CA THR A 55 15.85 -2.08 -18.05
C THR A 55 15.29 -0.72 -17.62
N ILE A 56 15.96 0.38 -17.99
CA ILE A 56 15.48 1.75 -17.74
C ILE A 56 14.13 1.96 -18.42
N LEU A 57 14.00 1.60 -19.69
CA LEU A 57 12.75 1.75 -20.43
C LEU A 57 11.63 0.88 -19.84
N GLN A 58 11.90 -0.38 -19.51
CA GLN A 58 10.90 -1.28 -18.91
C GLN A 58 10.45 -0.78 -17.54
N ARG A 59 11.40 -0.36 -16.68
CA ARG A 59 11.08 0.21 -15.36
C ARG A 59 10.28 1.50 -15.49
N THR A 60 10.64 2.35 -16.46
CA THR A 60 9.92 3.58 -16.74
C THR A 60 8.50 3.28 -17.21
N ALA A 61 8.32 2.34 -18.14
CA ALA A 61 7.01 1.93 -18.63
C ALA A 61 6.11 1.35 -17.53
N LEU A 62 6.67 0.64 -16.54
CA LEU A 62 5.92 0.11 -15.39
C LEU A 62 5.55 1.19 -14.37
N ASN A 63 6.31 2.28 -14.28
CA ASN A 63 6.13 3.33 -13.27
C ASN A 63 5.30 4.52 -13.78
N ILE A 64 5.18 4.69 -15.10
CA ILE A 64 4.31 5.71 -15.68
C ILE A 64 2.85 5.29 -15.48
N ILE A 65 2.04 6.23 -14.98
CA ILE A 65 0.60 6.03 -14.81
C ILE A 65 -0.09 6.37 -16.13
N ASP A 66 -0.79 5.40 -16.70
CA ASP A 66 -1.71 5.65 -17.81
C ASP A 66 -3.00 6.29 -17.29
N VAL A 67 -3.13 7.60 -17.48
CA VAL A 67 -4.32 8.38 -17.08
C VAL A 67 -5.55 8.09 -17.97
N SER A 68 -5.39 7.36 -19.07
CA SER A 68 -6.46 7.00 -20.02
C SER A 68 -7.00 5.57 -19.88
N ALA A 69 -6.45 4.77 -18.96
CA ALA A 69 -6.79 3.36 -18.77
C ALA A 69 -8.23 3.09 -18.29
N VAL A 70 -9.07 4.11 -18.11
CA VAL A 70 -10.47 3.95 -17.69
C VAL A 70 -11.33 3.31 -18.79
N ASP A 71 -10.98 3.53 -20.07
CA ASP A 71 -11.71 3.02 -21.23
C ASP A 71 -10.97 1.89 -21.97
N SER A 72 -9.80 1.46 -21.48
CA SER A 72 -9.05 0.37 -22.13
C SER A 72 -9.92 -0.88 -22.15
N GLN A 73 -10.17 -1.37 -23.37
CA GLN A 73 -11.00 -2.53 -23.67
C GLN A 73 -10.79 -3.61 -22.60
N GLY A 74 -11.83 -3.82 -21.79
CA GLY A 74 -11.87 -4.94 -20.87
C GLY A 74 -11.63 -6.24 -21.63
N MET A 75 -11.20 -7.25 -20.90
CA MET A 75 -11.08 -8.61 -21.39
C MET A 75 -12.31 -9.01 -22.22
N GLU A 76 -12.10 -9.59 -23.40
CA GLU A 76 -13.24 -9.96 -24.23
C GLU A 76 -14.11 -11.02 -23.54
N GLN A 77 -15.42 -10.99 -23.77
CA GLN A 77 -16.36 -11.88 -23.07
C GLN A 77 -15.99 -13.36 -23.22
N HIS A 78 -15.55 -13.77 -24.40
CA HIS A 78 -15.19 -15.16 -24.67
C HIS A 78 -13.91 -15.58 -23.91
N GLU A 79 -12.88 -14.72 -23.89
CA GLU A 79 -11.69 -14.94 -23.08
C GLU A 79 -12.06 -15.06 -21.59
N TYR A 80 -12.96 -14.20 -21.11
CA TYR A 80 -13.38 -14.19 -19.71
C TYR A 80 -14.04 -15.53 -19.34
N MET A 81 -14.95 -16.01 -20.18
CA MET A 81 -15.65 -17.29 -19.98
C MET A 81 -14.68 -18.47 -20.00
N ASP A 82 -13.70 -18.48 -20.90
CA ASP A 82 -12.67 -19.52 -20.95
C ASP A 82 -11.78 -19.49 -19.71
N ARG A 83 -11.36 -18.30 -19.26
CA ARG A 83 -10.56 -18.12 -18.04
C ARG A 83 -11.33 -18.55 -16.79
N ALA A 84 -12.62 -18.22 -16.69
CA ALA A 84 -13.49 -18.66 -15.60
C ALA A 84 -13.62 -20.18 -15.55
N ARG A 85 -13.78 -20.83 -16.72
CA ARG A 85 -13.80 -22.30 -16.84
C ARG A 85 -12.46 -22.89 -16.40
N GLN A 86 -11.34 -22.36 -16.89
CA GLN A 86 -10.01 -22.83 -16.53
C GLN A 86 -9.75 -22.75 -15.03
N TYR A 87 -10.13 -21.65 -14.37
CA TYR A 87 -9.99 -21.49 -12.93
C TYR A 87 -10.91 -22.43 -12.16
N SER A 88 -12.14 -22.62 -12.62
CA SER A 88 -13.08 -23.56 -11.99
C SER A 88 -12.54 -24.99 -12.04
N THR A 89 -12.01 -25.44 -13.18
CA THR A 89 -11.40 -26.78 -13.33
C THR A 89 -10.15 -26.92 -12.46
N LYS A 90 -9.25 -25.92 -12.46
CA LYS A 90 -8.05 -25.94 -11.60
C LYS A 90 -8.43 -25.98 -10.12
N LEU A 91 -9.43 -25.21 -9.71
CA LEU A 91 -9.92 -25.17 -8.34
C LEU A 91 -10.54 -26.51 -7.94
N GLU A 92 -11.30 -27.17 -8.82
CA GLU A 92 -11.89 -28.48 -8.52
C GLU A 92 -10.79 -29.53 -8.25
N VAL A 93 -9.73 -29.56 -9.07
CA VAL A 93 -8.59 -30.46 -8.87
C VAL A 93 -7.91 -30.17 -7.52
N LEU A 94 -7.66 -28.88 -7.22
CA LEU A 94 -7.06 -28.46 -5.95
C LEU A 94 -7.98 -28.77 -4.75
N SER A 95 -9.30 -28.68 -4.91
CA SER A 95 -10.26 -28.93 -3.83
C SER A 95 -10.28 -30.39 -3.38
N ARG A 96 -9.81 -31.32 -4.23
CA ARG A 96 -9.66 -32.75 -3.91
C ARG A 96 -8.36 -33.05 -3.15
N THR A 97 -7.31 -32.26 -3.36
CA THR A 97 -6.01 -32.43 -2.69
C THR A 97 -5.90 -31.60 -1.41
N LEU A 98 -6.58 -30.46 -1.36
CA LEU A 98 -6.72 -29.63 -0.17
C LEU A 98 -7.82 -30.20 0.72
N SER A 99 -7.51 -30.45 1.99
CA SER A 99 -8.55 -30.75 2.98
C SER A 99 -9.51 -29.56 3.06
N GLN A 100 -10.75 -29.73 2.58
CA GLN A 100 -11.81 -28.74 2.73
C GLN A 100 -12.12 -28.59 4.22
N LYS A 101 -11.54 -27.56 4.83
CA LYS A 101 -11.85 -27.21 6.21
C LYS A 101 -13.28 -26.68 6.23
N LYS A 102 -14.20 -27.46 6.79
CA LYS A 102 -15.48 -26.92 7.24
C LYS A 102 -15.20 -25.71 8.14
N PRO A 103 -16.08 -24.70 8.16
CA PRO A 103 -15.98 -23.62 9.13
C PRO A 103 -15.77 -24.21 10.53
N VAL A 104 -14.75 -23.72 11.22
CA VAL A 104 -14.41 -24.20 12.56
C VAL A 104 -15.61 -23.92 13.46
N PRO A 105 -16.14 -24.91 14.20
CA PRO A 105 -17.23 -24.67 15.13
C PRO A 105 -16.80 -23.68 16.22
N LEU A 106 -17.76 -22.98 16.81
CA LEU A 106 -17.49 -22.10 17.95
C LEU A 106 -16.81 -22.90 19.08
N PRO A 107 -15.81 -22.32 19.76
CA PRO A 107 -15.16 -23.00 20.88
C PRO A 107 -16.15 -23.20 22.02
N SER A 108 -16.10 -24.39 22.65
CA SER A 108 -16.85 -24.63 23.88
C SER A 108 -16.19 -23.86 25.03
N LEU A 109 -16.90 -22.88 25.59
CA LEU A 109 -16.38 -22.01 26.66
C LEU A 109 -16.59 -22.59 28.06
N SER A 110 -17.58 -23.47 28.24
CA SER A 110 -17.88 -24.12 29.52
C SER A 110 -18.69 -25.40 29.30
N SER A 111 -18.44 -26.41 30.14
CA SER A 111 -19.25 -27.65 30.23
C SER A 111 -20.48 -27.49 31.12
N GLN A 112 -20.60 -26.40 31.88
CA GLN A 112 -21.68 -26.12 32.84
C GLN A 112 -22.26 -24.72 32.61
N PRO A 113 -22.99 -24.49 31.50
CA PRO A 113 -23.48 -23.17 31.12
C PRO A 113 -24.42 -22.55 32.16
N HIS A 114 -25.28 -23.35 32.80
CA HIS A 114 -26.20 -22.88 33.83
C HIS A 114 -25.47 -22.31 35.05
N GLN A 115 -24.35 -22.93 35.46
CA GLN A 115 -23.58 -22.44 36.59
C GLN A 115 -22.85 -21.14 36.26
N VAL A 116 -22.26 -21.06 35.06
CA VAL A 116 -21.57 -19.83 34.61
C VAL A 116 -22.55 -18.65 34.51
N LEU A 117 -23.75 -18.88 34.00
CA LEU A 117 -24.78 -17.84 33.88
C LEU A 117 -25.40 -17.44 35.22
N ALA A 118 -25.35 -18.31 36.23
CA ALA A 118 -25.82 -18.03 37.58
C ALA A 118 -24.72 -17.48 38.52
N ALA A 119 -23.48 -17.36 38.02
CA ALA A 119 -22.37 -16.79 38.77
C ALA A 119 -22.60 -15.30 39.04
N ASP A 120 -21.84 -14.76 40.00
CA ASP A 120 -21.90 -13.35 40.35
C ASP A 120 -21.62 -12.47 39.12
N LEU A 121 -22.42 -11.42 38.98
CA LEU A 121 -22.29 -10.47 37.87
C LEU A 121 -21.01 -9.63 38.03
N VAL A 122 -20.59 -9.02 36.93
CA VAL A 122 -19.52 -8.01 36.96
C VAL A 122 -19.90 -6.89 37.92
N SER A 123 -18.98 -6.51 38.80
CA SER A 123 -19.23 -5.45 39.78
C SER A 123 -19.61 -4.14 39.10
N TYR A 124 -20.60 -3.45 39.66
CA TYR A 124 -21.03 -2.15 39.14
C TYR A 124 -19.91 -1.10 39.18
N THR A 125 -18.97 -1.21 40.13
CA THR A 125 -17.79 -0.35 40.21
C THR A 125 -16.94 -0.41 38.94
N ASP A 126 -16.76 -1.61 38.39
CA ASP A 126 -15.93 -1.85 37.21
C ASP A 126 -16.60 -1.28 35.97
N VAL A 127 -17.93 -1.46 35.86
CA VAL A 127 -18.74 -0.89 34.77
C VAL A 127 -18.67 0.64 34.80
N GLN A 128 -18.79 1.27 35.98
CA GLN A 128 -18.67 2.72 36.11
C GLN A 128 -17.27 3.22 35.77
N GLN A 129 -16.22 2.51 36.22
CA GLN A 129 -14.84 2.87 35.92
C GLN A 129 -14.56 2.80 34.41
N VAL A 130 -14.95 1.72 33.73
CA VAL A 130 -14.80 1.57 32.28
C VAL A 130 -15.58 2.67 31.54
N SER A 131 -16.80 2.98 31.97
CA SER A 131 -17.62 4.04 31.39
C SER A 131 -16.93 5.41 31.51
N LYS A 132 -16.32 5.71 32.66
CA LYS A 132 -15.56 6.94 32.87
C LYS A 132 -14.33 7.02 31.97
N ILE A 133 -13.59 5.91 31.83
CA ILE A 133 -12.42 5.84 30.94
C ILE A 133 -12.85 6.07 29.49
N ALA A 134 -13.93 5.45 29.04
CA ALA A 134 -14.46 5.63 27.69
C ALA A 134 -14.88 7.09 27.42
N ALA A 135 -15.57 7.72 28.37
CA ALA A 135 -15.96 9.13 28.26
C ALA A 135 -14.73 10.07 28.21
N TYR A 136 -13.69 9.76 28.98
CA TYR A 136 -12.43 10.51 28.96
C TYR A 136 -11.71 10.37 27.62
N ALA A 137 -11.60 9.14 27.09
CA ALA A 137 -11.03 8.89 25.78
C ALA A 137 -11.79 9.62 24.67
N TYR A 138 -13.13 9.56 24.70
CA TYR A 138 -13.98 10.31 23.77
C TYR A 138 -13.75 11.82 23.84
N SER A 139 -13.59 12.36 25.05
CA SER A 139 -13.28 13.79 25.26
C SER A 139 -11.92 14.16 24.68
N ALA A 140 -10.91 13.28 24.77
CA ALA A 140 -9.60 13.51 24.19
C ALA A 140 -9.62 13.55 22.65
N ILE A 141 -10.50 12.78 22.00
CA ILE A 141 -10.65 12.79 20.54
C ILE A 141 -11.04 14.19 20.03
N SER A 142 -11.80 14.97 20.81
CA SER A 142 -12.15 16.35 20.45
C SER A 142 -10.96 17.31 20.32
N GLN A 143 -9.80 16.93 20.89
CA GLN A 143 -8.56 17.69 20.76
C GLN A 143 -7.83 17.40 19.44
N ILE A 144 -8.26 16.38 18.67
CA ILE A 144 -7.77 16.12 17.32
C ILE A 144 -8.43 17.12 16.38
N LYS A 145 -7.89 18.33 16.36
CA LYS A 145 -8.34 19.44 15.52
C LYS A 145 -7.14 20.29 15.11
N VAL A 146 -7.30 21.05 14.03
CA VAL A 146 -6.31 22.06 13.63
C VAL A 146 -6.64 23.36 14.36
N ASP A 147 -5.71 23.84 15.18
CA ASP A 147 -5.81 25.17 15.78
C ASP A 147 -5.49 26.23 14.72
N ALA A 148 -6.49 27.03 14.34
CA ALA A 148 -6.31 28.12 13.39
C ALA A 148 -5.32 29.17 13.94
N LYS A 149 -4.24 29.43 13.21
CA LYS A 149 -3.23 30.45 13.56
C LYS A 149 -3.36 31.71 12.71
N GLU A 150 -3.60 31.53 11.42
CA GLU A 150 -3.69 32.61 10.42
C GLU A 150 -4.82 32.31 9.44
N GLU A 151 -5.33 33.36 8.78
CA GLU A 151 -6.31 33.21 7.72
C GLU A 151 -5.66 32.60 6.48
N LEU A 152 -6.17 31.46 6.01
CA LEU A 152 -5.69 30.82 4.79
C LEU A 152 -6.19 31.52 3.52
N VAL A 153 -7.20 32.39 3.65
CA VAL A 153 -7.83 33.10 2.55
C VAL A 153 -7.93 34.56 2.96
N VAL A 154 -7.31 35.45 2.19
CA VAL A 154 -7.42 36.90 2.36
C VAL A 154 -8.17 37.50 1.18
N GLN A 155 -9.09 38.42 1.45
CA GLN A 155 -9.81 39.14 0.41
C GLN A 155 -9.06 40.44 0.09
N PHE A 156 -8.58 40.54 -1.15
CA PHE A 156 -8.01 41.79 -1.63
C PHE A 156 -9.15 42.72 -2.06
N ALA A 157 -9.34 43.80 -1.30
CA ALA A 157 -10.15 44.94 -1.73
C ALA A 157 -9.23 45.99 -2.38
N ILE A 158 -9.69 46.58 -3.48
CA ILE A 158 -9.03 47.72 -4.11
C ILE A 158 -9.55 48.99 -3.41
N PRO A 159 -8.68 49.94 -3.01
CA PRO A 159 -9.08 51.17 -2.32
C PRO A 159 -9.97 52.09 -3.16
#